data_AF-A0A915L0E5-F1
#
_entry.id   AF-A0A915L0E5-F1
#
_cell.length_a   1.000
_cell.length_b   1.000
_cell.length_c   1.000
_cell.angle_alpha   90.00
_cell.angle_beta   90.00
_cell.angle_gamma   90.00
#
_symmetry.space_group_name_H-M   'P 1'
#
loop_
_entity.id
_entity.type
_entity.pdbx_description
1 polymer ?
#
loop_
_entity_poly.entity_id
_entity_poly.type
_entity_poly.pdbx_seq_one_letter_code
_entity_poly.pdbx_strand_id
1 'polypeptide(L)'
;MDKVCPTENSSIFTEKLNLLSRDVPGTGAGAMTYGTDYGDDDREPWDKNAYCKNIRIKIINNRGDDLEFDLINVEAPFANALRRILLAEVPSMAIDRVFLYQNTSLIQDEIFCHRLGMIPIKVDPRRFSFRKDIDDEKDVKPENTLEFGLHVKCTKNKSSAKDSKEEENLYLNSRVYSKDLKWIPVGDQATKFAECPPSPVHPDILLNKLRPGQEIELKCHCVKGIGRDHAKFSPVATASYRLLPEIILNKEIYGEAAERLKNSFSEGVVEIEEDENGV
;
A
#
# COMPACT_ATOMS: atom_id res chain seq x y z
N MET A 1 20.14 -22.32 -37.16
CA MET A 1 19.58 -20.94 -37.11
C MET A 1 18.91 -20.76 -35.76
N ASP A 2 19.16 -19.65 -35.06
CA ASP A 2 18.69 -19.44 -33.69
C ASP A 2 17.19 -19.18 -33.63
N LYS A 3 16.48 -19.86 -32.74
CA LYS A 3 15.02 -19.91 -32.62
C LYS A 3 14.53 -19.12 -31.41
N VAL A 4 13.44 -18.36 -31.57
CA VAL A 4 12.78 -17.69 -30.44
C VAL A 4 11.73 -18.61 -29.85
N CYS A 5 11.92 -19.00 -28.59
CA CYS A 5 10.92 -19.74 -27.81
C CYS A 5 10.45 -18.87 -26.63
N PRO A 6 9.13 -18.66 -26.46
CA PRO A 6 8.61 -18.19 -25.18
C PRO A 6 8.75 -19.31 -24.15
N THR A 7 9.26 -19.01 -22.96
CA THR A 7 9.42 -20.00 -21.89
C THR A 7 8.06 -20.63 -21.53
N GLU A 8 7.91 -21.95 -21.70
CA GLU A 8 6.65 -22.68 -21.52
C GLU A 8 6.14 -22.69 -20.06
N ASN A 9 4.84 -22.42 -19.88
CA ASN A 9 3.90 -23.30 -19.17
C ASN A 9 2.51 -22.66 -19.05
N SER A 10 1.57 -23.02 -19.93
CA SER A 10 0.23 -23.51 -19.57
C SER A 10 -0.70 -23.49 -20.79
N SER A 11 -1.12 -24.66 -21.25
CA SER A 11 -2.23 -24.81 -22.20
C SER A 11 -3.56 -24.59 -21.47
N ILE A 12 -4.23 -23.47 -21.73
CA ILE A 12 -5.61 -23.21 -21.26
C ILE A 12 -6.43 -22.56 -22.40
N PHE A 13 -7.62 -23.14 -22.61
CA PHE A 13 -8.71 -22.80 -23.52
C PHE A 13 -8.75 -21.38 -24.16
N THR A 14 -8.88 -21.39 -25.48
CA THR A 14 -8.80 -20.27 -26.45
C THR A 14 -9.94 -19.23 -26.42
N GLU A 15 -10.89 -19.28 -25.49
CA GLU A 15 -12.13 -18.48 -25.58
C GLU A 15 -12.15 -17.18 -24.74
N LYS A 16 -11.13 -16.87 -23.94
CA LYS A 16 -11.19 -15.78 -22.94
C LYS A 16 -9.93 -14.90 -22.86
N LEU A 17 -9.38 -14.50 -24.01
CA LEU A 17 -8.20 -13.63 -24.04
C LEU A 17 -8.55 -12.17 -24.31
N ASN A 18 -8.05 -11.28 -23.45
CA ASN A 18 -8.06 -9.84 -23.70
C ASN A 18 -6.93 -9.50 -24.68
N LEU A 19 -7.27 -9.39 -25.97
CA LEU A 19 -6.30 -9.06 -27.01
C LEU A 19 -5.87 -7.60 -26.92
N LEU A 20 -4.57 -7.38 -26.80
CA LEU A 20 -3.96 -6.06 -26.90
C LEU A 20 -3.67 -5.77 -28.38
N SER A 21 -4.26 -4.71 -28.94
CA SER A 21 -4.00 -4.25 -30.31
C SER A 21 -3.32 -2.88 -30.32
N ARG A 22 -2.73 -2.52 -31.47
CA ARG A 22 -1.90 -1.31 -31.64
C ARG A 22 -2.66 0.01 -31.40
N ASP A 23 -3.96 0.02 -31.69
CA ASP A 23 -4.76 1.26 -31.65
C ASP A 23 -5.76 1.28 -30.47
N VAL A 24 -6.32 0.12 -30.07
CA VAL A 24 -7.26 -0.03 -28.95
C VAL A 24 -7.16 -1.44 -28.35
N PRO A 25 -7.21 -1.65 -27.01
CA PRO A 25 -7.46 -2.99 -26.49
C PRO A 25 -8.77 -3.55 -27.08
N GLY A 26 -8.72 -4.76 -27.65
CA GLY A 26 -9.86 -5.34 -28.37
C GLY A 26 -11.09 -5.54 -27.50
N THR A 27 -12.25 -5.71 -28.14
CA THR A 27 -13.61 -5.81 -27.56
C THR A 27 -13.85 -6.96 -26.57
N GLY A 28 -12.82 -7.72 -26.17
CA GLY A 28 -12.90 -8.82 -25.20
C GLY A 28 -12.94 -8.39 -23.73
N ALA A 29 -12.82 -7.09 -23.42
CA ALA A 29 -12.72 -6.56 -22.05
C ALA A 29 -13.97 -6.75 -21.17
N GLY A 30 -15.08 -7.26 -21.73
CA GLY A 30 -16.27 -7.64 -20.98
C GLY A 30 -16.12 -9.03 -20.34
N ALA A 31 -16.64 -9.21 -19.12
CA ALA A 31 -16.76 -10.54 -18.54
C ALA A 31 -17.83 -11.33 -19.30
N MET A 32 -17.44 -12.08 -20.35
CA MET A 32 -18.34 -12.90 -21.18
C MET A 32 -18.78 -14.22 -20.50
N THR A 33 -18.83 -14.23 -19.17
CA THR A 33 -19.12 -15.43 -18.37
C THR A 33 -20.61 -15.63 -18.08
N TYR A 34 -21.44 -14.59 -18.24
CA TYR A 34 -22.88 -14.67 -18.00
C TYR A 34 -23.66 -14.79 -19.32
N GLY A 35 -24.45 -15.86 -19.43
CA GLY A 35 -25.05 -16.36 -20.67
C GLY A 35 -26.24 -15.58 -21.22
N THR A 36 -26.13 -14.27 -21.39
CA THR A 36 -27.21 -13.47 -22.02
C THR A 36 -26.94 -13.07 -23.46
N ASP A 37 -25.70 -13.21 -23.94
CA ASP A 37 -25.29 -12.52 -25.18
C ASP A 37 -25.25 -13.41 -26.42
N TYR A 38 -25.24 -14.74 -26.27
CA TYR A 38 -25.32 -15.68 -27.39
C TYR A 38 -26.14 -16.90 -27.00
N GLY A 39 -27.15 -17.23 -27.82
CA GLY A 39 -28.16 -18.27 -27.57
C GLY A 39 -27.68 -19.72 -27.70
N ASP A 40 -26.52 -20.03 -27.13
CA ASP A 40 -26.09 -21.42 -26.90
C ASP A 40 -26.39 -21.81 -25.45
N ASP A 41 -27.42 -22.66 -25.30
CA ASP A 41 -27.99 -23.17 -24.04
C ASP A 41 -27.12 -24.28 -23.39
N ASP A 42 -25.85 -24.41 -23.81
CA ASP A 42 -24.95 -25.51 -23.45
C ASP A 42 -23.99 -25.20 -22.28
N ARG A 43 -24.14 -24.05 -21.59
CA ARG A 43 -23.33 -23.74 -20.39
C ARG A 43 -24.04 -24.17 -19.11
N GLU A 44 -23.41 -25.09 -18.37
CA GLU A 44 -23.90 -25.57 -17.08
C GLU A 44 -24.27 -24.40 -16.15
N PRO A 45 -25.40 -24.49 -15.42
CA PRO A 45 -25.79 -23.47 -14.46
C PRO A 45 -24.71 -23.27 -13.41
N TRP A 46 -24.54 -22.02 -12.93
CA TRP A 46 -23.47 -21.68 -12.00
C TRP A 46 -23.54 -22.54 -10.72
N ASP A 47 -22.54 -23.41 -10.53
CA ASP A 47 -22.34 -24.18 -9.31
C ASP A 47 -21.25 -23.56 -8.43
N LYS A 48 -21.65 -23.17 -7.21
CA LYS A 48 -20.76 -22.64 -6.18
C LYS A 48 -19.62 -23.61 -5.85
N ASN A 49 -19.91 -24.91 -5.73
CA ASN A 49 -18.91 -25.87 -5.28
C ASN A 49 -17.85 -26.14 -6.35
N ALA A 50 -18.27 -26.27 -7.60
CA ALA A 50 -17.36 -26.32 -8.74
C ALA A 50 -16.50 -25.06 -8.84
N TYR A 51 -17.11 -23.87 -8.71
CA TYR A 51 -16.38 -22.59 -8.76
C TYR A 51 -15.32 -22.49 -7.66
N CYS A 52 -15.68 -22.78 -6.40
CA CYS A 52 -14.73 -22.71 -5.28
C CYS A 52 -13.57 -23.70 -5.41
N LYS A 53 -13.78 -24.89 -6.00
CA LYS A 53 -12.70 -25.87 -6.23
C LYS A 53 -11.70 -25.40 -7.30
N ASN A 54 -12.13 -24.57 -8.22
CA ASN A 54 -11.30 -24.11 -9.33
C ASN A 54 -10.40 -22.92 -8.97
N ILE A 55 -10.71 -22.18 -7.91
CA ILE A 55 -9.91 -21.04 -7.46
C ILE A 55 -8.57 -21.53 -6.92
N ARG A 56 -7.47 -20.96 -7.43
CA ARG A 56 -6.12 -21.23 -6.93
C ARG A 56 -5.39 -19.94 -6.63
N ILE A 57 -4.64 -19.94 -5.53
CA ILE A 57 -3.80 -18.82 -5.09
C ILE A 57 -2.36 -19.29 -5.07
N LYS A 58 -1.47 -18.59 -5.76
CA LYS A 58 -0.03 -18.85 -5.75
C LYS A 58 0.70 -17.61 -5.24
N ILE A 59 1.35 -17.72 -4.09
CA ILE A 59 2.15 -16.62 -3.55
C ILE A 59 3.50 -16.60 -4.28
N ILE A 60 3.82 -15.49 -4.94
CA ILE A 60 5.08 -15.31 -5.65
C ILE A 60 6.12 -14.75 -4.69
N ASN A 61 5.76 -13.67 -3.99
CA ASN A 61 6.66 -12.95 -3.12
C ASN A 61 5.93 -12.50 -1.85
N ASN A 62 6.60 -12.64 -0.71
CA ASN A 62 6.12 -12.19 0.58
C ASN A 62 7.29 -11.52 1.31
N ARG A 63 7.40 -10.21 1.14
CA ARG A 63 8.33 -9.35 1.90
C ARG A 63 7.48 -8.63 2.94
N GLY A 64 8.01 -8.36 4.13
CA GLY A 64 7.21 -7.93 5.28
C GLY A 64 6.11 -6.89 5.01
N ASP A 65 6.39 -5.89 4.15
CA ASP A 65 5.44 -4.84 3.78
C ASP A 65 4.81 -5.02 2.37
N ASP A 66 5.31 -5.96 1.56
CA ASP A 66 4.90 -6.20 0.16
C ASP A 66 4.48 -7.66 -0.08
N LEU A 67 3.26 -7.86 -0.59
CA LEU A 67 2.73 -9.18 -0.94
C LEU A 67 2.36 -9.24 -2.43
N GLU A 68 2.96 -10.19 -3.16
CA GLU A 68 2.64 -10.48 -4.56
C GLU A 68 2.14 -11.92 -4.69
N PHE A 69 0.96 -12.09 -5.28
CA PHE A 69 0.34 -13.38 -5.48
C PHE A 69 -0.49 -13.41 -6.76
N ASP A 70 -0.57 -14.59 -7.38
CA ASP A 70 -1.45 -14.87 -8.50
C ASP A 70 -2.79 -15.39 -7.99
N LEU A 71 -3.87 -14.85 -8.53
CA LEU A 71 -5.24 -15.32 -8.32
C LEU A 71 -5.76 -15.92 -9.63
N ILE A 72 -5.86 -17.24 -9.67
CA ILE A 72 -6.21 -18.01 -10.87
C ILE A 72 -7.68 -18.42 -10.80
N ASN A 73 -8.38 -18.36 -11.94
CA ASN A 73 -9.80 -18.72 -12.10
C ASN A 73 -10.77 -17.85 -11.29
N VAL A 74 -10.49 -16.54 -11.20
CA VAL A 74 -11.40 -15.56 -10.58
C VAL A 74 -11.78 -14.48 -11.59
N GLU A 75 -13.04 -14.07 -11.59
CA GLU A 75 -13.51 -13.02 -12.49
C GLU A 75 -13.02 -11.63 -12.06
N ALA A 76 -12.81 -10.75 -13.04
CA ALA A 76 -12.35 -9.38 -12.81
C ALA A 76 -13.20 -8.57 -11.81
N PRO A 77 -14.54 -8.69 -11.75
CA PRO A 77 -15.34 -7.98 -10.74
C PRO A 77 -14.96 -8.35 -9.30
N PHE A 78 -14.66 -9.61 -9.02
CA PHE A 78 -14.23 -10.06 -7.69
C PHE A 78 -12.85 -9.52 -7.34
N ALA A 79 -11.88 -9.60 -8.26
CA ALA A 79 -10.54 -9.04 -8.04
C ALA A 79 -10.59 -7.53 -7.82
N ASN A 80 -11.41 -6.81 -8.59
CA ASN A 80 -11.60 -5.38 -8.42
C ASN A 80 -12.34 -5.03 -7.12
N ALA A 81 -13.30 -5.84 -6.68
CA ALA A 81 -13.95 -5.68 -5.39
C ALA A 81 -12.94 -5.82 -4.24
N LEU A 82 -12.09 -6.85 -4.26
CA LEU A 82 -11.03 -7.02 -3.27
C LEU A 82 -10.08 -5.82 -3.23
N ARG A 83 -9.62 -5.36 -4.40
CA ARG A 83 -8.80 -4.15 -4.52
C ARG A 83 -9.47 -2.93 -3.88
N ARG A 84 -10.77 -2.71 -4.15
CA ARG A 84 -11.52 -1.57 -3.61
C ARG A 84 -11.70 -1.66 -2.09
N ILE A 85 -11.98 -2.85 -1.57
CA ILE A 85 -12.10 -3.11 -0.13
C ILE A 85 -10.78 -2.79 0.56
N LEU A 86 -9.65 -3.27 0.03
CA LEU A 86 -8.31 -3.00 0.57
C LEU A 86 -7.97 -1.51 0.62
N LEU A 87 -8.37 -0.74 -0.40
CA LEU A 87 -8.12 0.69 -0.48
C LEU A 87 -9.02 1.53 0.43
N ALA A 88 -10.29 1.14 0.61
CA ALA A 88 -11.30 2.05 1.16
C ALA A 88 -12.05 1.53 2.39
N GLU A 89 -12.23 0.23 2.55
CA GLU A 89 -13.15 -0.32 3.56
C GLU A 89 -12.43 -1.03 4.72
N VAL A 90 -11.17 -1.42 4.55
CA VAL A 90 -10.38 -1.98 5.65
C VAL A 90 -10.04 -0.86 6.64
N PRO A 91 -10.45 -0.99 7.92
CA PRO A 91 -10.23 0.06 8.91
C PRO A 91 -8.80 0.06 9.45
N SER A 92 -8.29 1.26 9.74
CA SER A 92 -6.99 1.46 10.37
C SER A 92 -7.07 2.55 11.46
N MET A 93 -5.99 2.69 12.24
CA MET A 93 -5.86 3.72 13.26
C MET A 93 -4.99 4.87 12.74
N ALA A 94 -5.49 6.09 12.79
CA ALA A 94 -4.74 7.29 12.41
C ALA A 94 -5.06 8.47 13.33
N ILE A 95 -4.18 9.48 13.33
CA ILE A 95 -4.40 10.71 14.09
C ILE A 95 -5.55 11.50 13.45
N ASP A 96 -6.51 11.90 14.27
CA ASP A 96 -7.67 12.67 13.81
C ASP A 96 -7.78 14.05 14.44
N ARG A 97 -7.66 14.13 15.77
CA ARG A 97 -7.68 15.41 16.49
C ARG A 97 -6.31 15.70 17.05
N VAL A 98 -5.87 16.95 16.89
CA VAL A 98 -4.61 17.46 17.44
C VAL A 98 -4.94 18.67 18.31
N PHE A 99 -4.60 18.58 19.58
CA PHE A 99 -4.69 19.64 20.58
C PHE A 99 -3.33 20.30 20.69
N LEU A 100 -3.21 21.49 20.10
CA LEU A 100 -2.00 22.27 20.07
C LEU A 100 -2.00 23.23 21.27
N TYR A 101 -1.02 23.11 22.16
CA TYR A 101 -0.87 24.02 23.29
C TYR A 101 0.06 25.18 22.96
N GLN A 102 1.14 24.88 22.22
CA GLN A 102 2.12 25.87 21.78
C GLN A 102 2.72 25.44 20.45
N ASN A 103 2.70 26.35 19.47
CA ASN A 103 3.50 26.21 18.26
C ASN A 103 4.15 27.56 17.93
N THR A 104 5.46 27.63 18.12
CA THR A 104 6.28 28.80 17.74
C THR A 104 7.17 28.49 16.54
N SER A 105 6.92 27.37 15.85
CA SER A 105 7.64 26.97 14.65
C SER A 105 7.24 27.81 13.43
N LEU A 106 7.96 27.61 12.32
CA LEU A 106 7.66 28.30 11.06
C LEU A 106 6.48 27.67 10.31
N ILE A 107 6.20 26.38 10.53
CA ILE A 107 5.10 25.68 9.87
C ILE A 107 3.79 26.05 10.55
N GLN A 108 2.80 26.45 9.75
CA GLN A 108 1.46 26.77 10.23
C GLN A 108 0.79 25.56 10.87
N ASP A 109 -0.07 25.82 11.84
CA ASP A 109 -0.73 24.82 12.67
C ASP A 109 -1.51 23.82 11.81
N GLU A 110 -2.26 24.28 10.81
CA GLU A 110 -3.09 23.44 9.96
C GLU A 110 -2.26 22.48 9.11
N ILE A 111 -1.15 22.98 8.55
CA ILE A 111 -0.23 22.17 7.74
C ILE A 111 0.47 21.14 8.62
N PHE A 112 0.87 21.54 9.82
CA PHE A 112 1.52 20.62 10.76
C PHE A 112 0.57 19.53 11.24
N CYS A 113 -0.65 19.87 11.61
CA CYS A 113 -1.71 18.93 11.98
C CYS A 113 -2.05 17.96 10.83
N HIS A 114 -2.14 18.45 9.59
CA HIS A 114 -2.37 17.60 8.42
C HIS A 114 -1.24 16.58 8.24
N ARG A 115 0.03 16.99 8.42
CA ARG A 115 1.17 16.07 8.35
C ARG A 115 1.14 15.02 9.45
N LEU A 116 0.78 15.39 10.68
CA LEU A 116 0.61 14.46 11.78
C LEU A 116 -0.49 13.44 11.46
N GLY A 117 -1.59 13.87 10.85
CA GLY A 117 -2.69 13.00 10.41
C GLY A 117 -2.28 11.90 9.44
N MET A 118 -1.23 12.12 8.64
CA MET A 118 -0.74 11.18 7.62
C MET A 118 0.31 10.19 8.16
N ILE A 119 0.68 10.24 9.44
CA ILE A 119 1.63 9.30 10.03
C ILE A 119 0.93 7.97 10.30
N PRO A 120 1.39 6.85 9.72
CA PRO A 120 0.84 5.54 10.03
C PRO A 120 1.22 5.12 11.46
N ILE A 121 0.23 4.72 12.25
CA ILE A 121 0.41 4.26 13.63
C ILE A 121 0.40 2.73 13.67
N LYS A 122 1.44 2.15 14.26
CA LYS A 122 1.59 0.71 14.47
C LYS A 122 0.72 0.27 15.64
N VAL A 123 -0.51 -0.13 15.33
CA VAL A 123 -1.43 -0.70 16.31
C VAL A 123 -2.48 -1.57 15.61
N ASP A 124 -2.97 -2.61 16.29
CA ASP A 124 -4.04 -3.46 15.75
C ASP A 124 -5.41 -2.76 15.84
N PRO A 125 -6.02 -2.35 14.71
CA PRO A 125 -7.31 -1.66 14.70
C PRO A 125 -8.48 -2.53 15.17
N ARG A 126 -8.32 -3.86 15.22
CA ARG A 126 -9.38 -4.79 15.65
C ARG A 126 -9.64 -4.71 17.16
N ARG A 127 -8.66 -4.25 17.93
CA ARG A 127 -8.76 -4.08 19.39
C ARG A 127 -9.55 -2.83 19.81
N PHE A 128 -9.83 -1.94 18.86
CA PHE A 128 -10.52 -0.67 19.09
C PHE A 128 -11.91 -0.68 18.45
N SER A 129 -12.86 -0.02 19.12
CA SER A 129 -14.20 0.19 18.59
C SER A 129 -14.29 1.51 17.82
N PHE A 130 -15.25 1.62 16.90
CA PHE A 130 -15.49 2.87 16.20
C PHE A 130 -16.10 3.89 17.15
N ARG A 131 -15.66 5.14 17.05
CA ARG A 131 -16.26 6.24 17.79
C ARG A 131 -17.63 6.55 17.19
N LYS A 132 -18.65 6.70 18.04
CA LYS A 132 -20.04 6.93 17.61
C LYS A 132 -20.26 8.37 17.13
N ASP A 133 -19.63 9.34 17.80
CA ASP A 133 -19.70 10.77 17.46
C ASP A 133 -18.33 11.45 17.53
N ILE A 134 -17.98 12.23 16.49
CA ILE A 134 -16.64 12.81 16.32
C ILE A 134 -16.42 14.08 17.17
N ASP A 135 -17.51 14.74 17.59
CA ASP A 135 -17.47 16.06 18.25
C ASP A 135 -17.60 16.03 19.78
N ASP A 136 -18.02 14.92 20.39
CA ASP A 136 -18.18 14.86 21.85
C ASP A 136 -16.84 14.56 22.55
N GLU A 137 -16.19 15.60 23.07
CA GLU A 137 -14.97 15.52 23.90
C GLU A 137 -15.13 14.58 25.11
N LYS A 138 -16.37 14.32 25.53
CA LYS A 138 -16.74 13.40 26.62
C LYS A 138 -16.68 11.92 26.25
N ASP A 139 -16.50 11.59 24.96
CA ASP A 139 -16.54 10.22 24.46
C ASP A 139 -15.13 9.61 24.26
N VAL A 140 -14.10 10.27 24.81
CA VAL A 140 -12.74 9.73 24.89
C VAL A 140 -12.72 8.59 25.89
N LYS A 141 -12.76 7.36 25.37
CA LYS A 141 -12.69 6.12 26.15
C LYS A 141 -11.42 5.36 25.80
N PRO A 142 -10.84 4.61 26.75
CA PRO A 142 -9.64 3.80 26.51
C PRO A 142 -9.86 2.67 25.48
N GLU A 143 -11.11 2.39 25.10
CA GLU A 143 -11.46 1.39 24.09
C GLU A 143 -11.50 1.94 22.67
N ASN A 144 -11.56 3.27 22.52
CA ASN A 144 -11.85 3.93 21.24
C ASN A 144 -10.71 4.83 20.78
N THR A 145 -9.94 5.38 21.73
CA THR A 145 -8.95 6.42 21.45
C THR A 145 -7.58 6.04 21.99
N LEU A 146 -6.54 6.37 21.23
CA LEU A 146 -5.15 6.36 21.67
C LEU A 146 -4.62 7.79 21.72
N GLU A 147 -3.83 8.10 22.74
CA GLU A 147 -3.24 9.42 22.91
C GLU A 147 -1.73 9.41 22.66
N PHE A 148 -1.25 10.41 21.92
CA PHE A 148 0.17 10.67 21.73
C PHE A 148 0.49 12.09 22.15
N GLY A 149 1.62 12.30 22.82
CA GLY A 149 2.14 13.61 23.18
C GLY A 149 3.44 13.91 22.44
N LEU A 150 3.62 15.18 22.08
CA LEU A 150 4.87 15.70 21.53
C LEU A 150 5.21 16.99 22.27
N HIS A 151 6.39 17.04 22.87
CA HIS A 151 6.92 18.23 23.52
C HIS A 151 8.40 18.35 23.16
N VAL A 152 8.71 19.29 22.27
CA VAL A 152 10.07 19.50 21.75
C VAL A 152 10.42 20.97 21.77
N LYS A 153 11.54 21.28 22.43
CA LYS A 153 12.14 22.62 22.49
C LYS A 153 13.52 22.60 21.85
N CYS A 154 13.75 23.50 20.91
CA CYS A 154 15.03 23.64 20.23
C CYS A 154 15.95 24.60 20.99
N THR A 155 17.18 24.15 21.26
CA THR A 155 18.19 24.95 21.98
C THR A 155 19.52 24.92 21.26
N LYS A 156 20.34 25.97 21.46
CA LYS A 156 21.67 26.04 20.86
C LYS A 156 22.63 25.12 21.62
N ASN A 157 23.38 24.28 20.90
CA ASN A 157 24.32 23.35 21.49
C ASN A 157 25.58 24.12 21.96
N LYS A 158 25.76 24.24 23.28
CA LYS A 158 26.92 24.92 23.88
C LYS A 158 28.24 24.17 23.69
N SER A 159 28.19 22.87 23.36
CA SER A 159 29.35 22.00 23.15
C SER A 159 29.79 21.89 21.70
N SER A 160 29.19 22.66 20.79
CA SER A 160 29.51 22.63 19.36
C SER A 160 30.90 23.22 19.07
N ALA A 161 31.66 22.55 18.19
CA ALA A 161 32.93 23.08 17.68
C ALA A 161 32.66 24.38 16.90
N LYS A 162 33.53 25.39 17.06
CA LYS A 162 33.34 26.74 16.48
C LYS A 162 33.22 26.76 14.95
N ASP A 163 33.62 25.70 14.25
CA ASP A 163 33.69 25.63 12.78
C ASP A 163 32.79 24.55 12.12
N SER A 164 31.93 23.85 12.87
CA SER A 164 31.03 22.86 12.26
C SER A 164 29.91 23.54 11.48
N LYS A 165 29.81 23.31 10.16
CA LYS A 165 28.75 23.86 9.28
C LYS A 165 27.43 23.08 9.33
N GLU A 166 27.43 21.90 9.96
CA GLU A 166 26.25 21.04 10.03
C GLU A 166 25.28 21.51 11.11
N GLU A 167 24.01 21.71 10.70
CA GLU A 167 22.95 22.20 11.59
C GLU A 167 22.70 21.27 12.79
N GLU A 168 22.92 19.97 12.64
CA GLU A 168 22.72 18.95 13.69
C GLU A 168 23.70 19.12 14.87
N ASN A 169 24.93 19.55 14.58
CA ASN A 169 25.93 19.78 15.61
C ASN A 169 25.69 21.12 16.34
N LEU A 170 25.15 22.12 15.62
CA LEU A 170 24.88 23.46 16.14
C LEU A 170 23.67 23.54 17.08
N TYR A 171 22.65 22.73 16.83
CA TYR A 171 21.34 22.86 17.47
C TYR A 171 20.83 21.52 17.99
N LEU A 172 20.40 21.49 19.25
CA LEU A 172 19.72 20.35 19.84
C LEU A 172 18.25 20.37 19.43
N ASN A 173 17.75 19.23 18.95
CA ASN A 173 16.35 19.02 18.54
C ASN A 173 15.88 19.99 17.44
N SER A 174 16.76 20.34 16.50
CA SER A 174 16.37 21.17 15.35
C SER A 174 15.46 20.44 14.37
N ARG A 175 15.51 19.11 14.31
CA ARG A 175 14.61 18.30 13.48
C ARG A 175 13.70 17.50 14.38
N VAL A 176 12.39 17.66 14.18
CA VAL A 176 11.35 16.91 14.88
C VAL A 176 10.95 15.75 13.99
N TYR A 177 11.11 14.53 14.49
CA TYR A 177 10.82 13.29 13.78
C TYR A 177 9.58 12.61 14.37
N SER A 178 9.01 11.64 13.65
CA SER A 178 7.89 10.84 14.14
C SER A 178 8.23 10.08 15.43
N LYS A 179 9.48 9.61 15.62
CA LYS A 179 9.92 8.99 16.90
C LYS A 179 9.73 9.87 18.14
N ASP A 180 9.64 11.18 17.97
CA ASP A 180 9.46 12.11 19.09
C ASP A 180 8.02 12.10 19.62
N LEU A 181 7.07 11.52 18.87
CA LEU A 181 5.71 11.24 19.33
C LEU A 181 5.73 10.10 20.36
N LYS A 182 5.40 10.44 21.60
CA LYS A 182 5.35 9.50 22.72
C LYS A 182 3.92 9.09 23.00
N TRP A 183 3.67 7.80 23.05
CA TRP A 183 2.37 7.27 23.47
C TRP A 183 2.11 7.57 24.95
N ILE A 184 0.92 8.08 25.26
CA ILE A 184 0.43 8.31 26.61
C ILE A 184 -0.70 7.30 26.85
N PRO A 185 -0.49 6.29 27.72
CA PRO A 185 -1.50 5.28 27.98
C PRO A 185 -2.69 5.88 28.74
N VAL A 186 -3.91 5.56 28.29
CA VAL A 186 -5.15 5.97 28.95
C VAL A 186 -5.78 4.76 29.64
N GLY A 187 -6.08 4.87 30.94
CA GLY A 187 -6.69 3.80 31.73
C GLY A 187 -5.88 2.49 31.70
N ASP A 188 -6.53 1.37 31.40
CA ASP A 188 -5.91 0.03 31.41
C ASP A 188 -5.06 -0.29 30.16
N GLN A 189 -4.86 0.67 29.26
CA GLN A 189 -4.11 0.44 28.02
C GLN A 189 -2.64 0.08 28.28
N ALA A 190 -2.04 0.60 29.37
CA ALA A 190 -0.66 0.30 29.75
C ALA A 190 -0.44 -1.22 29.92
N THR A 191 -1.41 -1.92 30.53
CA THR A 191 -1.35 -3.37 30.74
C THR A 191 -1.69 -4.12 29.45
N LYS A 192 -2.69 -3.66 28.69
CA LYS A 192 -3.15 -4.33 27.44
C LYS A 192 -2.11 -4.31 26.32
N PHE A 193 -1.26 -3.29 26.27
CA PHE A 193 -0.27 -3.08 25.22
C PHE A 193 1.18 -3.17 25.72
N ALA A 194 1.41 -3.84 26.86
CA ALA A 194 2.75 -4.00 27.42
C ALA A 194 3.73 -4.71 26.46
N GLU A 195 3.24 -5.70 25.70
CA GLU A 195 4.06 -6.46 24.75
C GLU A 195 4.36 -5.69 23.46
N CYS A 196 3.43 -4.84 23.01
CA CYS A 196 3.54 -4.10 21.75
C CYS A 196 3.00 -2.68 21.96
N PRO A 197 3.87 -1.73 22.41
CA PRO A 197 3.45 -0.37 22.66
C PRO A 197 3.10 0.32 21.33
N PRO A 198 1.99 1.09 21.27
CA PRO A 198 1.67 1.90 20.12
C PRO A 198 2.80 2.88 19.80
N SER A 199 3.26 2.86 18.56
CA SER A 199 4.28 3.78 18.06
C SER A 199 4.00 4.12 16.59
N PRO A 200 4.58 5.18 16.04
CA PRO A 200 4.62 5.35 14.58
C PRO A 200 5.30 4.14 13.92
N VAL A 201 4.85 3.76 12.72
CA VAL A 201 5.45 2.65 11.96
C VAL A 201 6.88 2.99 11.55
N HIS A 202 7.08 4.17 10.97
CA HIS A 202 8.40 4.68 10.58
C HIS A 202 8.84 5.78 11.56
N PRO A 203 9.99 5.62 12.26
CA PRO A 203 10.46 6.57 13.28
C PRO A 203 11.20 7.80 12.72
N ASP A 204 11.54 7.79 11.43
CA ASP A 204 12.41 8.73 10.74
C ASP A 204 11.66 9.73 9.84
N ILE A 205 10.32 9.76 9.91
CA ILE A 205 9.52 10.74 9.18
C ILE A 205 9.78 12.12 9.78
N LEU A 206 10.36 13.02 8.99
CA LEU A 206 10.55 14.41 9.40
C LEU A 206 9.19 15.12 9.46
N LEU A 207 8.88 15.77 10.59
CA LEU A 207 7.62 16.48 10.82
C LEU A 207 7.79 18.00 10.77
N ASN A 208 8.82 18.52 11.44
CA ASN A 208 9.07 19.96 11.50
C ASN A 208 10.57 20.25 11.67
N LYS A 209 10.98 21.46 11.28
CA LYS A 209 12.33 21.99 11.52
C LYS A 209 12.22 23.22 12.41
N LEU A 210 12.92 23.18 13.53
CA LEU A 210 12.94 24.21 14.55
C LEU A 210 14.29 24.93 14.56
N ARG A 211 14.26 26.20 14.98
CA ARG A 211 15.44 27.01 15.34
C ARG A 211 15.45 27.30 16.84
N PRO A 212 16.62 27.64 17.42
CA PRO A 212 16.73 27.87 18.86
C PRO A 212 15.74 28.90 19.37
N GLY A 213 15.05 28.57 20.46
CA GLY A 213 13.98 29.41 21.03
C GLY A 213 12.57 29.02 20.58
N GLN A 214 12.43 28.18 19.56
CA GLN A 214 11.15 27.61 19.16
C GLN A 214 10.84 26.33 19.93
N GLU A 215 9.54 26.12 20.14
CA GLU A 215 8.95 25.06 20.93
C GLU A 215 7.62 24.62 20.31
N ILE A 216 7.37 23.31 20.36
CA ILE A 216 6.13 22.66 19.96
C ILE A 216 5.65 21.81 21.13
N GLU A 217 4.42 22.03 21.55
CA GLU A 217 3.71 21.21 22.54
C GLU A 217 2.31 20.87 22.03
N LEU A 218 2.02 19.57 21.93
CA LEU A 218 0.72 19.08 21.48
C LEU A 218 0.37 17.72 22.05
N LYS A 219 -0.93 17.39 21.95
CA LYS A 219 -1.49 16.05 22.13
C LYS A 219 -2.31 15.66 20.92
N CYS A 220 -2.22 14.41 20.50
CA CYS A 220 -2.95 13.84 19.38
C CYS A 220 -3.87 12.74 19.88
N HIS A 221 -5.09 12.69 19.36
CA HIS A 221 -6.00 11.56 19.52
C HIS A 221 -6.04 10.76 18.22
N CYS A 222 -5.68 9.48 18.31
CA CYS A 222 -5.84 8.53 17.23
C CYS A 222 -7.13 7.75 17.40
N VAL A 223 -7.86 7.60 16.30
CA VAL A 223 -9.15 6.90 16.25
C VAL A 223 -9.15 5.89 15.12
N LYS A 224 -10.10 4.96 15.18
CA LYS A 224 -10.36 3.99 14.12
C LYS A 224 -11.22 4.63 13.04
N GLY A 225 -10.79 4.53 11.79
CA GLY A 225 -11.52 5.04 10.62
C GLY A 225 -11.34 4.15 9.39
N ILE A 226 -12.04 4.48 8.31
CA ILE A 226 -11.98 3.77 7.02
C ILE A 226 -11.39 4.67 5.93
N GLY A 227 -10.68 4.07 4.98
CA GLY A 227 -10.04 4.79 3.86
C GLY A 227 -11.02 5.58 2.99
N ARG A 228 -12.29 5.16 2.95
CA ARG A 228 -13.37 5.85 2.24
C ARG A 228 -13.63 7.25 2.78
N ASP A 229 -13.47 7.45 4.10
CA ASP A 229 -13.71 8.74 4.74
C ASP A 229 -12.52 9.67 4.55
N HIS A 230 -11.30 9.15 4.70
CA HIS A 230 -10.07 9.90 4.45
C HIS A 230 -8.92 8.95 4.09
N ALA A 231 -8.08 9.34 3.12
CA ALA A 231 -6.97 8.54 2.63
C ALA A 231 -5.93 8.16 3.72
N LYS A 232 -5.84 8.96 4.79
CA LYS A 232 -5.00 8.66 5.99
C LYS A 232 -5.35 7.33 6.65
N PHE A 233 -6.57 6.82 6.45
CA PHE A 233 -7.01 5.54 6.97
C PHE A 233 -6.79 4.37 5.99
N SER A 234 -6.27 4.62 4.79
CA SER A 234 -5.89 3.53 3.87
C SER A 234 -4.75 2.71 4.48
N PRO A 235 -4.94 1.40 4.73
CA PRO A 235 -3.91 0.56 5.32
C PRO A 235 -2.85 0.11 4.31
N VAL A 236 -3.14 0.25 3.01
CA VAL A 236 -2.24 -0.12 1.92
C VAL A 236 -1.64 1.13 1.29
N ALA A 237 -0.35 1.07 0.91
CA ALA A 237 0.28 2.12 0.13
C ALA A 237 -0.30 2.17 -1.28
N THR A 238 -0.27 1.04 -1.98
CA THR A 238 -1.00 0.82 -3.23
C THR A 238 -1.45 -0.62 -3.33
N ALA A 239 -2.67 -0.85 -3.82
CA ALA A 239 -3.17 -2.17 -4.16
C ALA A 239 -3.65 -2.12 -5.61
N SER A 240 -3.02 -2.92 -6.45
CA SER A 240 -3.33 -3.04 -7.87
C SER A 240 -3.25 -4.51 -8.29
N TYR A 241 -3.82 -4.81 -9.45
CA TYR A 241 -3.68 -6.11 -10.08
C TYR A 241 -3.42 -5.88 -11.57
N ARG A 242 -2.76 -6.85 -12.19
CA ARG A 242 -2.59 -6.95 -13.64
C ARG A 242 -3.02 -8.33 -14.08
N LEU A 243 -3.56 -8.42 -15.29
CA LEU A 243 -3.79 -9.71 -15.91
C LEU A 243 -2.43 -10.27 -16.34
N LEU A 244 -2.27 -11.60 -16.20
CA LEU A 244 -1.08 -12.28 -16.70
C LEU A 244 -1.06 -12.17 -18.23
N PRO A 245 -0.04 -11.55 -18.83
CA PRO A 245 0.05 -11.47 -20.28
C PRO A 245 0.41 -12.85 -20.85
N GLU A 246 -0.33 -13.28 -21.85
CA GLU A 246 0.00 -14.45 -22.65
C GLU A 246 0.48 -13.99 -24.03
N ILE A 247 1.71 -14.37 -24.40
CA ILE A 247 2.32 -13.99 -25.67
C ILE A 247 2.41 -15.24 -26.53
N ILE A 248 1.63 -15.28 -27.62
CA ILE A 248 1.61 -16.39 -28.56
C ILE A 248 2.30 -15.92 -29.85
N LEU A 249 3.34 -16.64 -30.26
CA LEU A 249 4.01 -16.42 -31.54
C LEU A 249 3.30 -17.21 -32.63
N ASN A 250 2.62 -16.52 -33.54
CA ASN A 250 1.90 -17.17 -34.63
C ASN A 250 2.83 -17.77 -35.71
N LYS A 251 4.10 -17.38 -35.72
CA LYS A 251 5.12 -17.82 -36.69
C LYS A 251 6.47 -17.91 -36.00
N GLU A 252 7.28 -18.86 -36.44
CA GLU A 252 8.68 -18.97 -36.02
C GLU A 252 9.50 -17.83 -36.63
N ILE A 253 10.38 -17.23 -35.80
CA ILE A 253 11.19 -16.06 -36.15
C ILE A 253 12.64 -16.41 -35.85
N TYR A 254 13.53 -16.14 -36.82
CA TYR A 254 14.93 -16.54 -36.80
C TYR A 254 15.87 -15.34 -37.07
N GLY A 255 17.13 -15.46 -36.65
CA GLY A 255 18.22 -14.53 -37.00
C GLY A 255 18.03 -13.10 -36.48
N GLU A 256 18.37 -12.08 -37.28
CA GLU A 256 18.28 -10.67 -36.86
C GLU A 256 16.87 -10.25 -36.39
N ALA A 257 15.82 -10.86 -36.98
CA ALA A 257 14.45 -10.59 -36.57
C ALA A 257 14.16 -11.09 -35.14
N ALA A 258 14.81 -12.17 -34.70
CA ALA A 258 14.70 -12.71 -33.34
C ALA A 258 15.33 -11.76 -32.31
N GLU A 259 16.52 -11.25 -32.61
CA GLU A 259 17.21 -10.27 -31.74
C GLU A 259 16.41 -8.97 -31.61
N ARG A 260 15.88 -8.46 -32.73
CA ARG A 260 15.03 -7.26 -32.73
C ARG A 260 13.76 -7.47 -31.93
N LEU A 261 13.17 -8.67 -32.00
CA LEU A 261 11.99 -9.02 -31.21
C LEU A 261 12.34 -9.07 -29.72
N LYS A 262 13.41 -9.77 -29.33
CA LYS A 262 13.88 -9.81 -27.93
C LYS A 262 14.10 -8.41 -27.35
N ASN A 263 14.76 -7.53 -28.11
CA ASN A 263 15.02 -6.13 -27.72
C ASN A 263 13.75 -5.27 -27.63
N SER A 264 12.62 -5.73 -28.19
CA SER A 264 11.34 -5.02 -28.10
C SER A 264 10.55 -5.35 -26.82
N PHE A 265 10.93 -6.41 -26.09
CA PHE A 265 10.32 -6.81 -24.83
C PHE A 265 11.24 -6.50 -23.64
N SER A 266 10.69 -6.54 -22.43
CA SER A 266 11.48 -6.46 -21.21
C SER A 266 12.43 -7.66 -21.09
N GLU A 267 13.57 -7.45 -20.43
CA GLU A 267 14.55 -8.50 -20.18
C GLU A 267 13.91 -9.70 -19.47
N GLY A 268 14.22 -10.92 -19.93
CA GLY A 268 13.70 -12.18 -19.38
C GLY A 268 12.29 -12.58 -19.84
N VAL A 269 11.64 -11.82 -20.73
CA VAL A 269 10.32 -12.21 -21.30
C VAL A 269 10.48 -13.16 -22.48
N VAL A 270 11.52 -12.97 -23.29
CA VAL A 270 11.79 -13.76 -24.49
C VAL A 270 13.25 -14.20 -24.48
N GLU A 271 13.47 -15.50 -24.66
CA GLU A 271 14.79 -16.09 -24.80
C GLU A 271 14.99 -16.62 -26.22
N ILE A 272 16.26 -16.60 -26.67
CA ILE A 272 16.67 -17.15 -27.97
C ILE A 272 17.33 -18.49 -27.62
N GLU A 273 16.76 -19.57 -28.11
CA GLU A 273 17.32 -20.90 -28.04
C GLU A 273 18.18 -21.14 -29.28
N GLU A 274 19.44 -21.53 -29.09
CA GLU A 274 20.29 -22.00 -30.18
C GLU A 274 19.90 -23.44 -30.51
N ASP A 275 19.37 -23.68 -31.72
CA ASP A 275 19.13 -25.05 -32.17
C ASP A 275 20.49 -25.76 -32.36
N GLU A 276 20.72 -26.87 -31.66
CA GLU A 276 21.94 -27.69 -31.77
C GLU A 276 22.19 -28.24 -33.20
N ASN A 277 21.22 -28.12 -34.10
CA ASN A 277 21.35 -28.42 -35.51
C ASN A 277 21.72 -27.16 -36.30
N GLY A 278 23.01 -26.82 -36.27
CA GLY A 278 23.59 -25.70 -37.00
C GLY A 278 23.47 -25.81 -38.54
N VAL A 279 22.32 -25.40 -39.07
CA VAL A 279 22.13 -24.99 -40.48
C VAL A 279 21.46 -23.64 -40.53
#